data_AF-A0A7D5MKZ4-F1
#
_entry.id   AF-A0A7D5MKZ4-F1
#
_cell.length_a   1.000
_cell.length_b   1.000
_cell.length_c   1.000
_cell.angle_alpha   90.00
_cell.angle_beta   90.00
_cell.angle_gamma   90.00
#
_symmetry.space_group_name_H-M   'P 1'
#
loop_
_entity.id
_entity.type
_entity.pdbx_description
1 polymer ?
#
loop_
_entity_poly.entity_id
_entity_poly.type
_entity_poly.pdbx_seq_one_letter_code
_entity_poly.pdbx_strand_id
1 'polypeptide(L)' 'MMFSRAMFEELGGYDETLDYEDFDFWLRSSRKYHYAYTPFVLVKKRKVYGSLSDVQFRLRSVHSTTTLRVCEKILS' A
#
# COMPACT_ATOMS: atom_id res chain seq x y z
N MET A 1 -4.45 -7.68 -1.54
CA MET A 1 -3.32 -8.64 -1.59
C MET A 1 -3.57 -9.70 -0.53
N MET A 2 -3.11 -10.94 -0.74
CA MET A 2 -3.08 -11.94 0.32
C MET A 2 -1.63 -12.28 0.66
N PHE A 3 -1.33 -12.50 1.93
CA PHE A 3 -0.01 -12.84 2.45
C PHE A 3 -0.15 -13.67 3.72
N SER A 4 0.90 -14.38 4.11
CA SER A 4 0.89 -15.20 5.32
C SER A 4 0.99 -14.34 6.57
N ARG A 5 0.43 -14.83 7.69
CA ARG A 5 0.62 -14.18 9.01
C ARG A 5 2.10 -14.06 9.37
N ALA A 6 2.89 -15.10 9.09
CA ALA A 6 4.33 -15.10 9.36
C ALA A 6 5.06 -13.93 8.67
N MET A 7 4.71 -13.64 7.40
CA MET A 7 5.25 -12.49 6.68
C MET A 7 4.90 -11.16 7.38
N PHE A 8 3.66 -11.03 7.85
CA PHE A 8 3.19 -9.83 8.54
C PHE A 8 3.93 -9.59 9.86
N GLU A 9 4.06 -10.64 10.67
CA GLU A 9 4.78 -10.61 11.95
C GLU A 9 6.27 -10.30 11.74
N GLU A 10 6.91 -10.90 10.74
CA GLU A 10 8.33 -10.63 10.44
C GLU A 10 8.58 -9.19 9.97
N LEU A 11 7.63 -8.60 9.25
CA LEU A 11 7.73 -7.22 8.77
C LEU A 11 7.32 -6.18 9.82
N GLY A 12 6.86 -6.60 11.01
CA GLY A 12 6.42 -5.68 12.07
C GLY A 12 5.10 -4.97 11.77
N GLY A 13 4.28 -5.53 10.88
CA GLY A 13 2.96 -4.99 10.55
C GLY A 13 2.95 -3.73 9.67
N TYR A 14 1.86 -2.96 9.80
CA TYR A 14 1.63 -1.71 9.07
C TYR A 14 2.19 -0.50 9.83
N ASP A 15 2.56 0.53 9.07
CA ASP A 15 2.98 1.83 9.60
C ASP A 15 1.76 2.73 9.78
N GLU A 16 1.30 2.88 11.03
CA GLU A 16 0.09 3.63 11.38
C GLU A 16 0.23 5.16 11.16
N THR A 17 1.44 5.63 10.84
CA THR A 17 1.69 7.06 10.58
C THR A 17 1.35 7.48 9.15
N LEU A 18 0.96 6.53 8.29
CA LEU A 18 0.64 6.73 6.88
C LEU A 18 -0.86 6.76 6.62
N ASP A 19 -1.29 7.64 5.73
CA ASP A 19 -2.69 7.69 5.23
C ASP A 19 -3.07 6.51 4.32
N TYR A 20 -2.07 5.79 3.81
CA TYR A 20 -2.23 4.56 3.03
C TYR A 20 -1.01 3.67 3.20
N GLU A 21 -1.22 2.63 4.00
CA GLU A 21 -0.23 1.75 4.57
C GLU A 21 0.18 0.60 3.62
N ASP A 22 -0.72 0.19 2.73
CA ASP A 22 -0.51 -0.94 1.83
C ASP A 22 0.71 -0.76 0.93
N PHE A 23 0.98 0.47 0.47
CA PHE A 23 2.11 0.75 -0.43
C PHE A 23 3.47 0.55 0.25
N ASP A 24 3.64 1.09 1.46
CA ASP A 24 4.84 0.87 2.29
C ASP A 24 5.05 -0.62 2.57
N PHE A 25 3.97 -1.32 2.90
CA PHE A 25 4.02 -2.73 3.20
C PHE A 25 4.44 -3.56 1.98
N TRP A 26 3.91 -3.27 0.78
CA TRP A 26 4.30 -3.95 -0.47
C TRP A 26 5.78 -3.78 -0.80
N LEU A 27 6.32 -2.58 -0.58
CA LEU A 27 7.72 -2.30 -0.83
C LEU A 27 8.62 -3.07 0.15
N ARG A 28 8.31 -3.02 1.45
CA ARG A 28 9.07 -3.75 2.48
C ARG A 28 9.05 -5.26 2.26
N SER A 29 7.88 -5.82 1.97
CA SER A 29 7.74 -7.25 1.71
C SER A 29 8.44 -7.68 0.42
N SER A 30 8.37 -6.89 -0.66
CA SER A 30 8.99 -7.23 -1.95
C SER A 30 10.51 -7.39 -1.89
N ARG A 31 11.17 -6.76 -0.89
CA ARG A 31 12.61 -6.92 -0.63
C ARG A 31 12.97 -8.31 -0.09
N LYS A 32 12.01 -9.03 0.49
CA LYS A 32 12.22 -10.32 1.16
C LYS A 32 11.42 -11.48 0.53
N TYR A 33 10.35 -11.18 -0.19
CA TYR A 33 9.37 -12.14 -0.67
C TYR A 33 9.04 -11.93 -2.15
N HIS A 34 8.75 -13.03 -2.85
CA HIS A 34 8.23 -12.99 -4.21
C HIS A 34 6.71 -13.04 -4.23
N TYR A 35 6.11 -12.22 -5.09
CA TYR A 35 4.68 -12.20 -5.31
C TYR A 35 4.28 -13.07 -6.49
N ALA A 36 3.26 -13.92 -6.27
CA ALA A 36 2.57 -14.61 -7.35
C ALA A 36 1.46 -13.73 -7.91
N TYR A 37 1.56 -13.38 -9.19
CA TYR A 37 0.52 -12.64 -9.91
C TYR A 37 -0.54 -13.60 -10.45
N THR A 38 -1.81 -13.22 -10.31
CA THR A 38 -2.95 -13.90 -10.93
C THR A 38 -3.66 -12.93 -11.87
N PRO A 39 -3.90 -13.31 -13.14
CA PRO A 39 -4.63 -12.46 -14.08
C PRO A 39 -6.15 -12.50 -13.87
N PHE A 40 -6.65 -13.34 -12.94
CA PHE A 40 -8.09 -13.47 -12.71
C PHE A 40 -8.66 -12.31 -11.90
N VAL A 41 -9.89 -11.92 -12.22
CA VAL A 41 -10.63 -10.89 -11.48
C VAL A 41 -11.23 -11.51 -10.22
N LEU A 42 -10.56 -11.32 -9.08
CA LEU A 42 -10.96 -11.91 -7.79
C LEU A 42 -11.68 -10.93 -6.86
N VAL A 43 -11.64 -9.63 -7.14
CA VAL A 43 -12.17 -8.59 -6.25
C VAL A 43 -13.07 -7.63 -7.01
N LYS A 44 -14.25 -7.34 -6.45
CA LYS A 44 -15.13 -6.27 -6.92
C LYS A 44 -15.01 -5.08 -5.98
N LYS A 45 -14.46 -3.96 -6.47
CA LYS A 45 -14.42 -2.69 -5.73
C LYS A 45 -15.71 -1.91 -5.98
N ARG A 46 -16.42 -1.56 -4.90
CA ARG A 46 -17.54 -0.60 -4.98
C ARG A 46 -16.98 0.82 -5.11
N LYS A 47 -17.46 1.57 -6.10
CA LYS A 47 -17.17 3.01 -6.26
C LYS A 47 -18.43 3.80 -5.95
N VAL A 48 -18.31 4.81 -5.09
CA VAL A 48 -19.38 5.74 -4.72
C VAL A 48 -18.87 7.17 -4.86
N TYR A 49 -19.78 8.15 -4.89
CA TYR A 49 -19.40 9.55 -4.90
C TYR A 49 -18.54 9.91 -3.68
N GLY A 50 -17.40 10.57 -3.91
CA GLY A 50 -16.47 10.93 -2.85
C GLY A 50 -15.61 9.77 -2.35
N SER A 51 -15.42 8.72 -3.16
CA SER A 51 -14.48 7.64 -2.80
C SER A 51 -13.08 8.23 -2.63
N LEU A 52 -12.28 7.70 -1.70
CA LEU A 52 -10.90 8.17 -1.45
C LEU A 52 -10.06 8.18 -2.74
N SER A 53 -10.28 7.21 -3.63
CA SER A 53 -9.60 7.14 -4.92
C SER A 53 -9.93 8.29 -5.88
N ASP A 54 -11.00 9.03 -5.64
CA ASP A 54 -11.39 10.18 -6.48
C ASP A 54 -10.59 11.44 -6.12
N VAL A 55 -9.98 11.47 -4.92
CA VAL A 55 -9.23 12.63 -4.40
C VAL A 55 -7.72 12.38 -4.30
N GLN A 56 -7.27 11.13 -4.40
CA GLN A 56 -5.86 10.77 -4.21
C GLN A 56 -4.89 11.51 -5.16
N PHE A 57 -5.30 11.77 -6.40
CA PHE A 57 -4.47 12.42 -7.43
C PHE A 57 -4.65 13.94 -7.51
N ARG A 58 -5.41 14.55 -6.58
CA ARG A 58 -5.48 16.01 -6.52
C ARG A 58 -4.11 16.58 -6.15
N LEU A 59 -3.78 17.71 -6.77
CA LEU A 59 -2.53 18.41 -6.50
C LEU A 59 -2.41 18.68 -4.98
N ARG A 60 -1.31 18.24 -4.36
CA ARG A 60 -1.05 18.35 -2.90
C ARG A 60 -2.05 17.58 -2.01
N SER A 61 -2.57 16.44 -2.47
CA SER A 61 -3.29 15.53 -1.58
C SER A 61 -2.39 15.05 -0.43
N VAL A 62 -2.98 14.81 0.74
CA VAL A 62 -2.23 14.26 1.89
C VAL A 62 -1.62 12.89 1.53
N HIS A 63 -2.31 12.14 0.66
CA HIS A 63 -1.85 10.89 0.07
C HIS A 63 -0.54 11.02 -0.73
N SER A 64 -0.35 12.14 -1.44
CA SER A 64 0.91 12.40 -2.16
C SER A 64 2.07 12.65 -1.19
N THR A 65 1.81 13.34 -0.08
CA THR A 65 2.80 13.60 0.97
C THR A 65 3.22 12.30 1.66
N THR A 66 2.28 11.42 2.01
CA THR A 66 2.60 10.12 2.63
C THR A 66 3.30 9.19 1.65
N THR A 67 2.91 9.20 0.38
CA THR A 67 3.64 8.47 -0.68
C THR A 67 5.10 8.92 -0.79
N LEU A 68 5.38 10.22 -0.72
CA LEU A 68 6.74 10.74 -0.74
C LEU A 68 7.56 10.23 0.46
N ARG A 69 6.99 10.24 1.66
CA ARG A 69 7.65 9.69 2.87
C ARG A 69 8.02 8.23 2.70
N VAL A 70 7.13 7.43 2.09
CA VAL A 70 7.43 6.02 1.78
C VAL A 70 8.61 5.94 0.80
N CYS A 71 8.63 6.75 -0.26
CA CYS A 71 9.75 6.78 -1.20
C CYS A 71 11.08 7.17 -0.54
N GLU A 72 11.08 8.15 0.37
CA GLU A 72 12.26 8.54 1.13
C GLU A 72 12.79 7.39 2.00
N LYS A 73 11.89 6.65 2.66
CA LYS A 73 12.20 5.44 3.46
C LYS A 73 12.77 4.28 2.63
N ILE A 74 12.49 4.23 1.33
CA ILE A 74 13.10 3.22 0.44
C ILE A 74 14.57 3.52 0.21
N LEU A 75 14.94 4.81 0.12
CA LEU A 75 16.29 5.24 -0.23
C LEU A 75 17.26 5.22 0.97
N SER A 76 16.73 5.31 2.19
CA SER A 76 17.47 5.07 3.43
C SER A 76 17.76 3.59 3.66
#